data_AF-A0A5Y4BSX1-F1
#
_entry.id   AF-A0A5Y4BSX1-F1
#
_cell.length_a   1.000
_cell.length_b   1.000
_cell.length_c   1.000
_cell.angle_alpha   90.00
_cell.angle_beta   90.00
_cell.angle_gamma   90.00
#
_symmetry.space_group_name_H-M   'P 1'
#
loop_
_entity.id
_entity.type
_entity.pdbx_description
1 polymer ?
#
loop_
_entity_poly.entity_id
_entity_poly.type
_entity_poly.pdbx_seq_one_letter_code
_entity_poly.pdbx_strand_id
1 'polypeptide(L)' 'MLMLKADNDNAIIVLHEIYGINDHIKRMCNIYHESGFDIFCPDLLRRDTH' A
#
# COMPACT_ATOMS: atom_id res chain seq x y z
N MET A 1 3.30 -6.49 3.98
CA MET A 1 2.03 -5.84 3.57
C MET A 1 1.88 -4.53 4.33
N LEU A 2 1.48 -3.46 3.66
CA LEU A 2 1.08 -2.17 4.25
C LEU A 2 -0.44 -2.00 4.10
N MET A 3 -1.10 -1.50 5.16
CA MET A 3 -2.54 -1.26 5.17
C MET A 3 -2.83 0.08 5.85
N LEU A 4 -3.69 0.90 5.26
CA LEU A 4 -4.21 2.14 5.83
C LEU A 4 -5.74 2.09 5.76
N LYS A 5 -6.42 2.20 6.91
CA LYS A 5 -7.87 2.03 7.00
C LYS A 5 -8.51 3.18 7.76
N ALA A 6 -9.55 3.77 7.19
CA ALA A 6 -10.40 4.77 7.83
C ALA A 6 -11.90 4.50 7.62
N ASP A 7 -12.27 3.27 7.21
CA ASP A 7 -13.66 2.84 6.98
C ASP A 7 -14.32 3.62 5.85
N ASN A 8 -13.55 3.88 4.79
CA ASN A 8 -14.05 4.52 3.58
C ASN A 8 -14.87 3.52 2.75
N ASP A 9 -15.84 4.04 1.98
CA ASP A 9 -16.68 3.21 1.10
C ASP A 9 -15.90 2.52 -0.02
N ASN A 10 -14.72 3.06 -0.38
CA ASN A 10 -13.90 2.58 -1.50
C ASN A 10 -12.48 2.25 -1.06
N ALA A 11 -11.88 1.26 -1.72
CA ALA A 11 -10.52 0.81 -1.46
C ALA A 11 -9.66 0.77 -2.73
N ILE A 12 -8.36 0.99 -2.56
CA ILE A 12 -7.35 0.90 -3.62
C ILE A 12 -6.31 -0.14 -3.25
N ILE A 13 -6.01 -1.05 -4.19
CA ILE A 13 -4.89 -1.98 -4.08
C ILE A 13 -3.67 -1.36 -4.78
N VAL A 14 -2.62 -1.08 -4.03
CA VAL A 14 -1.37 -0.50 -4.56
C VAL A 14 -0.34 -1.60 -4.75
N LEU A 15 0.14 -1.76 -5.99
CA LEU A 15 1.22 -2.69 -6.32
C LEU A 15 2.55 -1.94 -6.35
N HIS A 16 3.53 -2.44 -5.61
CA HIS A 16 4.87 -1.85 -5.61
C HIS A 16 5.67 -2.21 -6.86
N GLU A 17 6.65 -1.38 -7.20
CA GLU A 17 7.66 -1.69 -8.22
C GLU A 17 8.62 -2.82 -7.75
N ILE A 18 9.62 -3.18 -8.55
CA ILE A 18 10.56 -4.28 -8.27
C ILE A 18 11.35 -4.17 -6.95
N TYR A 19 11.29 -3.02 -6.27
CA TYR A 19 12.00 -2.78 -5.01
C TYR A 19 11.19 -3.13 -3.75
N GLY A 20 9.90 -3.47 -3.89
CA GLY A 20 9.04 -3.75 -2.75
C GLY A 20 8.41 -2.47 -2.19
N ILE A 21 7.87 -2.56 -0.98
CA ILE A 21 7.27 -1.42 -0.28
C ILE A 21 8.38 -0.45 0.19
N ASN A 22 8.82 0.41 -0.72
CA ASN A 22 9.80 1.47 -0.48
C ASN A 22 9.10 2.80 -0.09
N ASP A 23 9.87 3.85 0.15
CA ASP A 23 9.32 5.14 0.59
C ASP A 23 8.51 5.85 -0.50
N HIS A 24 8.79 5.58 -1.78
CA HIS A 24 7.94 6.05 -2.87
C HIS A 24 6.54 5.42 -2.78
N ILE A 25 6.44 4.10 -2.60
CA ILE A 25 5.17 3.40 -2.45
C ILE A 25 4.42 3.84 -1.19
N LYS A 26 5.11 4.01 -0.05
CA LYS A 26 4.48 4.54 1.17
C LYS A 26 3.89 5.92 0.95
N ARG A 27 4.60 6.80 0.24
CA ARG A 27 4.09 8.13 -0.10
C ARG A 27 2.85 8.05 -0.98
N MET A 28 2.84 7.18 -2.00
CA MET A 28 1.66 6.97 -2.84
C MET A 28 0.46 6.45 -2.05
N CYS A 29 0.68 5.48 -1.15
CA CYS A 29 -0.37 4.98 -0.25
C CYS A 29 -0.96 6.11 0.60
N ASN A 30 -0.14 6.98 1.18
CA ASN A 30 -0.63 8.10 1.99
C ASN A 30 -1.46 9.09 1.17
N ILE A 31 -1.01 9.47 -0.04
CA ILE A 31 -1.76 10.39 -0.91
C ILE A 31 -3.18 9.86 -1.20
N TYR A 32 -3.29 8.57 -1.53
CA TYR A 32 -4.60 7.97 -1.79
C TYR A 32 -5.43 7.80 -0.53
N HIS A 33 -4.81 7.52 0.62
CA HIS A 33 -5.51 7.46 1.88
C HIS A 33 -6.09 8.82 2.30
N GLU A 34 -5.30 9.88 2.18
CA GLU A 34 -5.72 11.27 2.41
C GLU A 34 -6.81 11.73 1.43
N SER A 35 -6.93 11.06 0.28
CA SER A 35 -7.99 11.29 -0.70
C SER A 35 -9.30 10.54 -0.40
N GLY A 36 -9.40 9.82 0.72
CA GLY A 36 -10.62 9.14 1.16
C GLY A 36 -10.77 7.69 0.70
N PHE A 37 -9.66 6.96 0.58
CA PHE A 37 -9.66 5.54 0.24
C PHE A 37 -8.99 4.68 1.32
N ASP A 38 -9.51 3.48 1.52
CA ASP A 38 -8.78 2.44 2.25
C ASP A 38 -7.70 1.84 1.34
N ILE A 39 -6.49 1.65 1.88
CA ILE A 39 -5.33 1.25 1.07
C ILE A 39 -4.82 -0.13 1.48
N PHE A 40 -4.61 -0.98 0.49
CA PHE A 40 -4.01 -2.29 0.64
C PHE A 40 -2.81 -2.42 -0.28
N CYS A 41 -1.61 -2.55 0.29
CA CYS A 41 -0.38 -2.76 -0.47
C CYS A 41 0.24 -4.11 -0.09
N PRO A 42 -0.04 -5.19 -0.85
CA PRO A 42 0.58 -6.48 -0.62
C PRO A 42 2.08 -6.40 -0.88
N ASP A 43 2.85 -7.17 -0.12
CA ASP A 43 4.27 -7.39 -0.43
C ASP A 43 4.37 -8.58 -1.39
N LEU A 44 4.64 -8.28 -2.66
CA LEU A 44 4.75 -9.25 -3.75
C LEU A 44 6.17 -9.73 -3.97
N LEU A 45 7.18 -9.14 -3.33
CA LEU A 45 8.54 -9.61 -3.51
C LEU A 45 8.81 -10.95 -2.83
N ARG A 46 7.85 -11.48 -2.04
CA ARG A 46 7.95 -12.75 -1.30
C ARG A 46 9.36 -12.93 -0.77
N ARG A 47 9.94 -11.86 -0.19
CA ARG A 47 11.25 -11.95 0.45
C ARG A 47 11.01 -12.83 1.65
N ASP A 48 11.27 -14.12 1.46
CA ASP A 48 11.15 -15.12 2.50
C ASP A 48 11.94 -14.60 3.69
N THR A 49 11.25 -14.35 4.80
CA THR A 49 11.89 -14.28 6.11
C THR A 49 12.31 -15.71 6.43
N HIS A 50 13.46 -16.13 5.89
CA HIS A 50 14.24 -17.24 6.39
C HIS A 50 15.14 -16.76 7.52
#